data_AF-A0A2K3J672-F1
#
_entry.id   AF-A0A2K3J672-F1
#
_cell.length_a   1.000
_cell.length_b   1.000
_cell.length_c   1.000
_cell.angle_alpha   90.00
_cell.angle_beta   90.00
_cell.angle_gamma   90.00
#
_symmetry.space_group_name_H-M   'P 1'
#
loop_
_entity.id
_entity.type
_entity.pdbx_description
1 polymer ?
#
loop_
_entity_poly.entity_id
_entity_poly.type
_entity_poly.pdbx_seq_one_letter_code
_entity_poly.pdbx_strand_id
1 'polypeptide(L)'
;KKERDELVAKMRHHKEIRNKFQEEAKKLIDAKRKKKGEVFKNLPLRVEELKADVQMLEYRQETVPMSPQEENDLIEKIRMIRDEYKQTKLKLDKQHEVEIDISDKDKAIDELFKKADEEHKLVQKYYDENQKKHEKYMKIVNEFSVSISEANKKHEQYKEIRDEAQKAHEKAFEMRSKIISIKGERRKRWDDAKKAIKEQNIRARKATMDEKTLENIRIKSVDELKKGKKVTL
;
A
#
# COMPACT_ATOMS: atom_id res chain seq x y z
N LYS A 1 6.88 2.17 -3.84
CA LYS A 1 5.50 1.67 -4.13
C LYS A 1 5.45 0.98 -5.50
N LYS A 2 5.70 1.68 -6.61
CA LYS A 2 5.75 1.11 -7.99
C LYS A 2 6.57 -0.18 -8.12
N GLU A 3 7.83 -0.17 -7.67
CA GLU A 3 8.68 -1.37 -7.74
C GLU A 3 8.15 -2.59 -6.95
N ARG A 4 7.46 -2.34 -5.83
CA ARG A 4 6.87 -3.42 -5.03
C ARG A 4 5.68 -4.02 -5.79
N ASP A 5 4.87 -3.17 -6.38
CA ASP A 5 3.69 -3.58 -7.12
C ASP A 5 4.08 -4.32 -8.42
N GLU A 6 5.18 -3.91 -9.08
CA GLU A 6 5.78 -4.64 -10.20
C GLU A 6 6.30 -6.03 -9.80
N LEU A 7 6.99 -6.15 -8.67
CA LEU A 7 7.43 -7.46 -8.14
C LEU A 7 6.24 -8.37 -7.81
N VAL A 8 5.17 -7.81 -7.24
CA VAL A 8 3.93 -8.55 -6.97
C VAL A 8 3.27 -9.00 -8.28
N ALA A 9 3.26 -8.16 -9.31
CA ALA A 9 2.73 -8.53 -10.63
C ALA A 9 3.52 -9.68 -11.26
N LYS A 10 4.86 -9.61 -11.25
CA LYS A 10 5.73 -10.71 -11.72
C LYS A 10 5.49 -12.00 -10.92
N MET A 11 5.41 -11.89 -9.59
CA MET A 11 5.10 -13.04 -8.72
C MET A 11 3.75 -13.68 -9.06
N ARG A 12 2.71 -12.88 -9.30
CA ARG A 12 1.39 -13.38 -9.71
C ARG A 12 1.45 -14.09 -11.05
N HIS A 13 2.16 -13.53 -12.03
CA HIS A 13 2.33 -14.13 -13.34
C HIS A 13 2.98 -15.52 -13.28
N HIS A 14 4.12 -15.64 -12.59
CA HIS A 14 4.78 -16.94 -12.40
C HIS A 14 3.93 -17.93 -11.58
N LYS A 15 3.15 -17.43 -10.61
CA LYS A 15 2.19 -18.26 -9.86
C LYS A 15 1.07 -18.81 -10.75
N GLU A 16 0.55 -18.00 -11.66
CA GLU A 16 -0.46 -18.42 -12.64
C GLU A 16 0.10 -19.47 -13.60
N ILE A 17 1.31 -19.25 -14.13
CA ILE A 17 1.99 -20.22 -15.01
C ILE A 17 2.22 -21.55 -14.27
N ARG A 18 2.77 -21.50 -13.06
CA ARG A 18 2.96 -22.69 -12.22
C ARG A 18 1.65 -23.45 -12.01
N ASN A 19 0.57 -22.74 -11.69
CA ASN A 19 -0.73 -23.36 -11.48
C ASN A 19 -1.27 -24.01 -12.76
N LYS A 20 -1.08 -23.39 -13.93
CA LYS A 20 -1.44 -23.99 -15.24
C LYS A 20 -0.68 -25.29 -15.48
N PHE A 21 0.63 -25.32 -15.29
CA PHE A 21 1.41 -26.56 -15.44
C PHE A 21 0.97 -27.66 -14.46
N GLN A 22 0.65 -27.30 -13.22
CA GLN A 22 0.11 -28.25 -12.24
C GLN A 22 -1.27 -28.77 -12.62
N GLU A 23 -2.14 -27.94 -13.18
CA GLU A 23 -3.46 -28.36 -13.67
C GLU A 23 -3.34 -29.28 -14.90
N GLU A 24 -2.45 -28.95 -15.84
CA GLU A 24 -2.15 -29.79 -17.00
C GLU A 24 -1.60 -31.16 -16.57
N ALA A 25 -0.65 -31.18 -15.64
CA ALA A 25 -0.11 -32.41 -15.07
C ALA A 25 -1.21 -33.24 -14.38
N LYS A 26 -2.10 -32.61 -13.60
CA LYS A 26 -3.25 -33.30 -12.98
C LYS A 26 -4.19 -33.93 -14.00
N LYS A 27 -4.51 -33.21 -15.09
CA LYS A 27 -5.34 -33.76 -16.18
C LYS A 27 -4.70 -34.98 -16.83
N LEU A 28 -3.38 -34.96 -17.04
CA LEU A 28 -2.64 -36.11 -17.57
C LEU A 28 -2.59 -37.28 -16.58
N ILE A 29 -2.43 -37.01 -15.29
CA ILE A 29 -2.50 -38.04 -14.23
C ILE A 29 -3.87 -38.70 -14.20
N ASP A 30 -4.95 -37.93 -14.31
CA ASP A 30 -6.31 -38.47 -14.33
C ASP A 30 -6.57 -39.29 -15.59
N ALA A 31 -6.08 -38.84 -16.75
CA ALA A 31 -6.16 -39.61 -17.99
C ALA A 31 -5.36 -40.93 -17.90
N LYS A 32 -4.16 -40.89 -17.30
CA LYS A 32 -3.35 -42.08 -17.02
C LYS A 32 -4.06 -43.04 -16.07
N ARG A 33 -4.66 -42.55 -14.98
CA ARG A 33 -5.40 -43.40 -14.02
C ARG A 33 -6.53 -44.16 -14.69
N LYS A 34 -7.26 -43.52 -15.61
CA LYS A 34 -8.32 -44.18 -16.39
C LYS A 34 -7.75 -45.30 -17.28
N LYS A 35 -6.71 -45.02 -18.06
CA LYS A 35 -6.08 -46.02 -18.95
C LYS A 35 -5.39 -47.16 -18.21
N LYS A 36 -4.78 -46.89 -17.05
CA LYS A 36 -4.14 -47.92 -16.21
C LYS A 36 -5.13 -48.96 -15.68
N GLY A 37 -6.41 -48.60 -15.55
CA GLY A 37 -7.47 -49.54 -15.17
C GLY A 37 -7.75 -50.62 -16.22
N GLU A 38 -7.33 -50.42 -17.47
CA GLU A 38 -7.56 -51.33 -18.61
C GLU A 38 -6.44 -52.37 -18.78
N VAL A 39 -5.36 -52.29 -17.99
CA VAL A 39 -4.17 -53.14 -18.09
C VAL A 39 -4.35 -54.39 -17.22
N PHE A 40 -4.38 -55.58 -17.84
CA PHE A 40 -4.51 -56.86 -17.14
C PHE A 40 -3.15 -57.45 -16.78
N LYS A 41 -2.85 -57.59 -15.49
CA LYS A 41 -1.54 -58.10 -15.01
C LYS A 41 -1.25 -59.55 -15.38
N ASN A 42 -2.29 -60.38 -15.50
CA ASN A 42 -2.13 -61.83 -15.71
C ASN A 42 -2.14 -62.22 -17.20
N LEU A 43 -2.40 -61.25 -18.09
CA LEU A 43 -2.51 -61.51 -19.53
C LEU A 43 -1.21 -62.04 -20.16
N PRO A 44 0.00 -61.53 -19.83
CA PRO A 44 1.25 -62.08 -20.36
C PRO A 44 1.47 -63.54 -19.94
N LEU A 45 1.25 -63.84 -18.66
CA LEU A 45 1.38 -65.20 -18.12
C LEU A 45 0.41 -66.17 -18.81
N ARG A 46 -0.84 -65.73 -19.03
CA ARG A 46 -1.86 -66.53 -19.73
C ARG A 46 -1.48 -66.82 -21.18
N VAL A 47 -0.81 -65.89 -21.87
CA VAL A 47 -0.31 -66.10 -23.24
C VAL A 47 0.80 -67.15 -23.25
N GLU A 48 1.70 -67.14 -22.26
CA GLU A 48 2.76 -68.14 -22.12
C GLU A 48 2.20 -69.53 -21.76
N GLU A 49 1.23 -69.61 -20.85
CA GLU A 49 0.50 -70.84 -20.51
C GLU A 49 -0.15 -71.45 -21.76
N LEU A 50 -0.95 -70.67 -22.49
CA LEU A 50 -1.63 -71.15 -23.71
C LEU A 50 -0.63 -71.61 -24.78
N LYS A 51 0.54 -70.96 -24.88
CA LYS A 51 1.61 -71.38 -25.79
C LYS A 51 2.22 -72.72 -25.37
N ALA A 52 2.47 -72.91 -24.08
CA ALA A 52 3.00 -74.16 -23.54
C ALA A 52 1.99 -75.31 -23.70
N ASP A 53 0.70 -75.05 -23.46
CA ASP A 53 -0.38 -76.03 -23.65
C ASP A 53 -0.48 -76.50 -25.10
N VAL A 54 -0.40 -75.57 -26.08
CA VAL A 54 -0.37 -75.93 -27.50
C VAL A 54 0.84 -76.80 -27.82
N GLN A 55 2.03 -76.43 -27.35
CA GLN A 55 3.26 -77.21 -27.59
C GLN A 55 3.18 -78.61 -26.97
N MET A 56 2.61 -78.75 -25.77
CA MET A 56 2.46 -80.04 -25.11
C MET A 56 1.46 -80.95 -25.82
N LEU A 57 0.36 -80.38 -26.33
CA LEU A 57 -0.64 -81.12 -27.11
C LEU A 57 -0.13 -81.53 -28.50
N GLU A 58 0.63 -80.65 -29.17
CA GLU A 58 1.32 -80.97 -30.43
C GLU A 58 2.33 -82.10 -30.23
N TYR A 59 3.15 -82.02 -29.18
CA TYR A 59 4.09 -83.08 -28.84
C TYR A 59 3.39 -84.41 -28.53
N ARG A 60 2.25 -84.37 -27.82
CA ARG A 60 1.44 -85.56 -27.56
C ARG A 60 0.87 -86.16 -28.85
N GLN A 61 0.46 -85.33 -29.81
CA GLN A 61 0.00 -85.79 -31.12
C GLN A 61 1.12 -86.53 -31.87
N GLU A 62 2.35 -86.04 -31.82
CA GLU A 62 3.50 -86.61 -32.53
C GLU A 62 4.04 -87.90 -31.89
N THR A 63 3.90 -88.05 -30.57
CA THR A 63 4.60 -89.11 -29.81
C THR A 63 3.71 -90.27 -29.35
N VAL A 64 2.40 -90.07 -29.25
CA VAL A 64 1.48 -91.08 -28.74
C VAL A 64 0.67 -91.67 -29.90
N PRO A 65 0.72 -92.99 -30.14
CA PRO A 65 -0.19 -93.64 -31.08
C PRO A 65 -1.60 -93.65 -30.51
N MET A 66 -2.57 -93.11 -31.26
CA MET A 66 -3.96 -92.94 -30.84
C MET A 66 -4.92 -93.53 -31.87
N SER A 67 -6.18 -93.73 -31.48
CA SER A 67 -7.23 -94.03 -32.46
C SER A 67 -7.59 -92.79 -33.30
N PRO A 68 -8.13 -92.94 -34.53
CA PRO A 68 -8.52 -91.80 -35.37
C PRO A 68 -9.55 -90.85 -34.73
N GLN A 69 -10.39 -91.35 -33.83
CA GLN A 69 -11.35 -90.52 -33.08
C GLN A 69 -10.66 -89.65 -32.03
N GLU A 70 -9.77 -90.25 -31.21
CA GLU A 70 -9.01 -89.52 -30.19
C GLU A 70 -8.06 -88.48 -30.81
N GLU A 71 -7.52 -88.78 -31.99
CA GLU A 71 -6.68 -87.83 -32.73
C GLU A 71 -7.48 -86.64 -33.24
N ASN A 72 -8.69 -86.84 -33.77
CA ASN A 72 -9.57 -85.74 -34.16
C ASN A 72 -9.97 -84.87 -32.96
N ASP A 73 -10.30 -85.47 -31.82
CA ASP A 73 -10.61 -84.73 -30.59
C ASP A 73 -9.42 -83.89 -30.09
N LEU A 74 -8.19 -84.42 -30.21
CA LEU A 74 -6.97 -83.70 -29.87
C LEU A 74 -6.74 -82.52 -30.83
N ILE A 75 -6.95 -82.73 -32.13
CA ILE A 75 -6.82 -81.68 -33.16
C ILE A 75 -7.83 -80.56 -32.93
N GLU A 76 -9.07 -80.86 -32.55
CA GLU A 76 -10.06 -79.84 -32.20
C GLU A 76 -9.65 -79.04 -30.97
N LYS A 77 -9.12 -79.69 -29.92
CA LYS A 77 -8.59 -79.00 -28.73
C LYS A 77 -7.41 -78.09 -29.08
N ILE A 78 -6.48 -78.55 -29.92
CA ILE A 78 -5.37 -77.73 -30.40
C ILE A 78 -5.89 -76.51 -31.17
N ARG A 79 -6.89 -76.66 -32.05
CA ARG A 79 -7.50 -75.52 -32.75
C ARG A 79 -8.11 -74.51 -31.78
N MET A 80 -8.91 -74.97 -30.80
CA MET A 80 -9.54 -74.09 -29.83
C MET A 80 -8.52 -73.29 -29.03
N ILE A 81 -7.50 -73.95 -28.47
CA ILE A 81 -6.46 -73.28 -27.67
C ILE A 81 -5.61 -72.36 -28.54
N ARG A 82 -5.34 -72.74 -29.80
CA ARG A 82 -4.59 -71.90 -30.75
C ARG A 82 -5.38 -70.64 -31.14
N ASP A 83 -6.70 -70.72 -31.24
CA ASP A 83 -7.55 -69.54 -31.46
C ASP A 83 -7.66 -68.67 -30.19
N GLU A 84 -7.76 -69.27 -29.01
CA GLU A 84 -7.70 -68.56 -27.72
C GLU A 84 -6.35 -67.83 -27.56
N TYR A 85 -5.24 -68.48 -27.92
CA TYR A 85 -3.90 -67.90 -27.94
C TYR A 85 -3.83 -66.69 -28.88
N LYS A 86 -4.34 -66.79 -30.11
CA LYS A 86 -4.36 -65.65 -31.05
C LYS A 86 -5.16 -64.47 -30.51
N GLN A 87 -6.34 -64.72 -29.94
CA GLN A 87 -7.17 -63.66 -29.35
C GLN A 87 -6.50 -63.01 -28.14
N THR A 88 -5.88 -63.81 -27.28
CA THR A 88 -5.18 -63.33 -26.08
C THR A 88 -3.91 -62.56 -26.44
N LYS A 89 -3.17 -63.01 -27.46
CA LYS A 89 -2.02 -62.30 -28.02
C LYS A 89 -2.40 -60.93 -28.59
N LEU A 90 -3.51 -60.84 -29.32
CA LEU A 90 -3.99 -59.57 -29.88
C LEU A 90 -4.41 -58.58 -28.77
N LYS A 91 -4.93 -59.08 -27.64
CA LYS A 91 -5.19 -58.26 -26.44
C LYS A 91 -3.87 -57.81 -25.77
N LEU A 92 -2.86 -58.66 -25.75
CA LEU A 92 -1.54 -58.34 -25.20
C LEU A 92 -0.84 -57.23 -26.01
N ASP A 93 -0.90 -57.31 -27.33
CA ASP A 93 -0.33 -56.29 -28.22
C ASP A 93 -1.00 -54.92 -27.97
N LYS A 94 -2.34 -54.89 -27.85
CA LYS A 94 -3.09 -53.67 -27.47
C LYS A 94 -2.70 -53.15 -26.08
N GLN A 95 -2.46 -54.04 -25.12
CA GLN A 95 -2.01 -53.65 -23.78
C GLN A 95 -0.62 -53.03 -23.83
N HIS A 96 0.28 -53.56 -24.67
CA HIS A 96 1.62 -53.00 -24.84
C HIS A 96 1.59 -51.58 -25.44
N GLU A 97 0.71 -51.32 -26.42
CA GLU A 97 0.50 -49.96 -26.95
C GLU A 97 0.01 -48.99 -25.86
N VAL A 98 -0.91 -49.44 -25.00
CA VAL A 98 -1.40 -48.64 -23.86
C VAL A 98 -0.28 -48.37 -22.85
N GLU A 99 0.59 -49.34 -22.58
CA GLU A 99 1.75 -49.15 -21.69
C GLU A 99 2.76 -48.12 -22.23
N ILE A 100 3.00 -48.11 -23.55
CA ILE A 100 3.86 -47.11 -24.20
C ILE A 100 3.26 -45.71 -24.04
N ASP A 101 1.96 -45.53 -24.34
CA ASP A 101 1.26 -44.25 -24.16
C ASP A 101 1.26 -43.78 -22.69
N ILE A 102 1.17 -44.71 -21.72
CA ILE A 102 1.29 -44.38 -20.30
C ILE A 102 2.71 -43.90 -19.96
N SER A 103 3.74 -44.56 -20.49
CA SER A 103 5.14 -44.20 -20.27
C SER A 103 5.49 -42.82 -20.84
N ASP A 104 5.00 -42.51 -22.05
CA ASP A 104 5.24 -41.19 -22.66
C ASP A 104 4.48 -40.08 -21.93
N LYS A 105 3.28 -40.38 -21.41
CA LYS A 105 2.57 -39.45 -20.51
C LYS A 105 3.31 -39.22 -19.21
N ASP A 106 3.99 -40.24 -18.67
CA ASP A 106 4.80 -40.07 -17.46
C ASP A 106 5.98 -39.12 -17.69
N LYS A 107 6.69 -39.27 -18.81
CA LYS A 107 7.75 -38.31 -19.18
C LYS A 107 7.19 -36.89 -19.32
N ALA A 108 6.04 -36.74 -19.98
CA ALA A 108 5.39 -35.43 -20.13
C ALA A 108 4.96 -34.83 -18.78
N ILE A 109 4.45 -35.65 -17.84
CA ILE A 109 4.12 -35.23 -16.49
C ILE A 109 5.38 -34.76 -15.74
N ASP A 110 6.47 -35.52 -15.82
CA ASP A 110 7.74 -35.16 -15.18
C ASP A 110 8.31 -33.85 -15.72
N GLU A 111 8.22 -33.63 -17.04
CA GLU A 111 8.62 -32.36 -17.66
C GLU A 111 7.75 -31.18 -17.20
N LEU A 112 6.45 -31.36 -17.07
CA LEU A 112 5.54 -30.33 -16.56
C LEU A 112 5.84 -30.01 -15.09
N PHE A 113 6.15 -31.00 -14.27
CA PHE A 113 6.57 -30.77 -12.88
C PHE A 113 7.90 -30.04 -12.79
N LYS A 114 8.90 -30.39 -13.62
CA LYS A 114 10.17 -29.65 -13.68
C LYS A 114 9.96 -28.18 -14.02
N LYS A 115 9.14 -27.88 -15.04
CA LYS A 115 8.80 -26.49 -15.40
C LYS A 115 8.05 -25.79 -14.27
N ALA A 116 7.11 -26.46 -13.62
CA ALA A 116 6.39 -25.90 -12.47
C ALA A 116 7.33 -25.59 -11.28
N ASP A 117 8.33 -26.44 -11.03
CA ASP A 117 9.32 -26.21 -9.97
C ASP A 117 10.26 -25.04 -10.28
N GLU A 118 10.64 -24.86 -11.54
CA GLU A 118 11.39 -23.67 -11.99
C GLU A 118 10.60 -22.38 -11.75
N GLU A 119 9.33 -22.37 -12.15
CA GLU A 119 8.40 -21.27 -11.89
C GLU A 119 8.21 -21.02 -10.38
N HIS A 120 8.15 -22.10 -9.58
CA HIS A 120 8.06 -21.97 -8.13
C HIS A 120 9.30 -21.31 -7.52
N LYS A 121 10.51 -21.66 -7.98
CA LYS A 121 11.76 -21.01 -7.55
C LYS A 121 11.75 -19.52 -7.89
N LEU A 122 11.24 -19.13 -9.06
CA LEU A 122 11.10 -17.71 -9.43
C LEU A 122 10.13 -16.98 -8.51
N VAL A 123 8.98 -17.60 -8.20
CA VAL A 123 8.01 -17.04 -7.23
C VAL A 123 8.65 -16.82 -5.87
N GLN A 124 9.43 -17.78 -5.36
CA GLN A 124 10.13 -17.65 -4.08
C GLN A 124 11.16 -16.51 -4.11
N LYS A 125 11.98 -16.42 -5.17
CA LYS A 125 12.95 -15.33 -5.33
C LYS A 125 12.27 -13.95 -5.30
N TYR A 126 11.19 -13.77 -6.05
CA TYR A 126 10.45 -12.51 -6.05
C TYR A 126 9.76 -12.21 -4.72
N TYR A 127 9.29 -13.25 -4.02
CA TYR A 127 8.74 -13.10 -2.68
C TYR A 127 9.79 -12.59 -1.68
N ASP A 128 10.98 -13.19 -1.66
CA ASP A 128 12.07 -12.79 -0.77
C ASP A 128 12.55 -11.36 -1.08
N GLU A 129 12.67 -11.00 -2.35
CA GLU A 129 13.01 -9.64 -2.77
C GLU A 129 11.94 -8.63 -2.35
N ASN A 130 10.66 -8.99 -2.49
CA ASN A 130 9.55 -8.14 -2.06
C ASN A 130 9.57 -7.91 -0.55
N GLN A 131 9.79 -8.98 0.22
CA GLN A 131 9.85 -8.93 1.67
C GLN A 131 10.99 -8.03 2.15
N LYS A 132 12.20 -8.18 1.58
CA LYS A 132 13.34 -7.29 1.89
C LYS A 132 13.04 -5.82 1.58
N LYS A 133 12.36 -5.53 0.47
CA LYS A 133 11.95 -4.15 0.14
C LYS A 133 10.88 -3.63 1.09
N HIS A 134 9.96 -4.48 1.51
CA HIS A 134 8.91 -4.14 2.47
C HIS A 134 9.49 -3.78 3.83
N GLU A 135 10.44 -4.56 4.34
CA GLU A 135 11.13 -4.29 5.60
C GLU A 135 11.88 -2.97 5.57
N LYS A 136 12.61 -2.69 4.48
CA LYS A 136 13.29 -1.39 4.29
C LYS A 136 12.29 -0.24 4.27
N TYR A 137 11.18 -0.39 3.56
CA TYR A 137 10.12 0.61 3.53
C TYR A 137 9.55 0.87 4.92
N MET A 138 9.29 -0.17 5.70
CA MET A 138 8.76 -0.03 7.07
C MET A 138 9.74 0.69 8.00
N LYS A 139 11.05 0.44 7.89
CA LYS A 139 12.06 1.19 8.65
C LYS A 139 11.98 2.69 8.35
N ILE A 140 11.94 3.06 7.08
CA ILE A 140 11.83 4.48 6.66
C ILE A 140 10.52 5.10 7.16
N VAL A 141 9.40 4.38 7.07
CA VAL A 141 8.11 4.88 7.56
C VAL A 141 8.14 5.11 9.08
N ASN A 142 8.76 4.21 9.84
CA ASN A 142 8.93 4.37 11.27
C ASN A 142 9.81 5.57 11.62
N GLU A 143 10.95 5.73 10.95
CA GLU A 143 11.84 6.89 11.10
C GLU A 143 11.10 8.19 10.77
N PHE A 144 10.32 8.21 9.69
CA PHE A 144 9.50 9.35 9.31
C PHE A 144 8.43 9.67 10.35
N SER A 145 7.79 8.65 10.93
CA SER A 145 6.81 8.82 12.02
C SER A 145 7.45 9.43 13.27
N VAL A 146 8.67 9.03 13.63
CA VAL A 146 9.42 9.62 14.74
C VAL A 146 9.72 11.10 14.45
N SER A 147 10.23 11.40 13.26
CA SER A 147 10.52 12.77 12.83
C SER A 147 9.29 13.67 12.82
N ILE A 148 8.13 13.17 12.34
CA ILE A 148 6.85 13.89 12.41
C ILE A 148 6.47 14.19 13.87
N SER A 149 6.60 13.21 14.76
CA SER A 149 6.29 13.39 16.18
C SER A 149 7.16 14.47 16.82
N GLU A 150 8.46 14.46 16.53
CA GLU A 150 9.39 15.50 17.00
C GLU A 150 9.08 16.88 16.42
N ALA A 151 8.75 16.95 15.13
CA ALA A 151 8.37 18.20 14.46
C ALA A 151 7.08 18.78 15.06
N ASN A 152 6.07 17.94 15.30
CA ASN A 152 4.82 18.35 15.93
C ASN A 152 5.04 18.88 17.35
N LYS A 153 5.85 18.19 18.17
CA LYS A 153 6.21 18.66 19.51
C LYS A 153 6.88 20.03 19.48
N LYS A 154 7.85 20.23 18.58
CA LYS A 154 8.52 21.55 18.42
C LYS A 154 7.55 22.62 17.93
N HIS A 155 6.60 22.25 17.06
CA HIS A 155 5.59 23.18 16.57
C HIS A 155 4.60 23.61 17.67
N GLU A 156 4.21 22.70 18.55
CA GLU A 156 3.41 23.02 19.74
C GLU A 156 4.16 23.98 20.68
N GLN A 157 5.42 23.69 20.99
CA GLN A 157 6.27 24.58 21.79
C GLN A 157 6.41 25.97 21.15
N TYR A 158 6.59 26.03 19.84
CA TYR A 158 6.63 27.30 19.11
C TYR A 158 5.32 28.09 19.23
N LYS A 159 4.16 27.42 19.13
CA LYS A 159 2.85 28.07 19.29
C LYS A 159 2.70 28.67 20.69
N GLU A 160 3.07 27.93 21.73
CA GLU A 160 3.01 28.42 23.11
C GLU A 160 3.85 29.68 23.29
N ILE A 161 5.13 29.64 22.89
CA ILE A 161 6.04 30.80 22.97
C ILE A 161 5.52 31.98 22.15
N ARG A 162 4.99 31.73 20.96
CA ARG A 162 4.43 32.77 20.09
C ARG A 162 3.21 33.43 20.75
N ASP A 163 2.34 32.65 21.34
CA ASP A 163 1.12 33.15 21.99
C ASP A 163 1.46 33.93 23.27
N GLU A 164 2.49 33.52 24.03
CA GLU A 164 3.05 34.30 25.14
C GLU A 164 3.65 35.64 24.68
N ALA A 165 4.45 35.61 23.62
CA ALA A 165 5.03 36.81 23.03
C ALA A 165 3.93 37.77 22.52
N GLN A 166 2.86 37.23 21.91
CA GLN A 166 1.71 38.00 21.46
C GLN A 166 0.99 38.67 22.64
N LYS A 167 0.73 37.95 23.74
CA LYS A 167 0.16 38.52 24.97
C LYS A 167 1.01 39.64 25.55
N ALA A 168 2.34 39.48 25.54
CA ALA A 168 3.25 40.52 26.01
C ALA A 168 3.21 41.76 25.09
N HIS A 169 3.18 41.54 23.77
CA HIS A 169 3.06 42.61 22.78
C HIS A 169 1.74 43.38 22.93
N GLU A 170 0.61 42.68 23.12
CA GLU A 170 -0.71 43.29 23.34
C GLU A 170 -0.72 44.16 24.60
N LYS A 171 -0.20 43.66 25.73
CA LYS A 171 -0.04 44.44 26.96
C LYS A 171 0.82 45.68 26.75
N ALA A 172 1.94 45.56 26.05
CA ALA A 172 2.80 46.70 25.73
C ALA A 172 2.08 47.74 24.87
N PHE A 173 1.28 47.29 23.90
CA PHE A 173 0.48 48.16 23.04
C PHE A 173 -0.62 48.90 23.82
N GLU A 174 -1.30 48.22 24.74
CA GLU A 174 -2.28 48.84 25.65
C GLU A 174 -1.63 49.91 26.54
N MET A 175 -0.48 49.59 27.15
CA MET A 175 0.26 50.55 27.98
C MET A 175 0.70 51.77 27.17
N ARG A 176 1.22 51.54 25.95
CA ARG A 176 1.59 52.62 25.03
C ARG A 176 0.38 53.49 24.69
N SER A 177 -0.77 52.90 24.39
CA SER A 177 -2.02 53.61 24.10
C SER A 177 -2.49 54.46 25.30
N LYS A 178 -2.39 53.93 26.53
CA LYS A 178 -2.67 54.68 27.76
C LYS A 178 -1.71 55.86 27.94
N ILE A 179 -0.41 55.67 27.72
CA ILE A 179 0.60 56.75 27.80
C ILE A 179 0.30 57.84 26.77
N ILE A 180 -0.02 57.46 25.53
CA ILE A 180 -0.40 58.42 24.48
C ILE A 180 -1.64 59.21 24.88
N SER A 181 -2.64 58.54 25.45
CA SER A 181 -3.88 59.18 25.94
C SER A 181 -3.59 60.19 27.05
N ILE A 182 -2.79 59.82 28.05
CA ILE A 182 -2.37 60.71 29.15
C ILE A 182 -1.56 61.90 28.61
N LYS A 183 -0.62 61.67 27.68
CA LYS A 183 0.15 62.74 27.03
C LYS A 183 -0.78 63.68 26.25
N GLY A 184 -1.77 63.13 25.55
CA GLY A 184 -2.79 63.88 24.81
C GLY A 184 -3.64 64.75 25.74
N GLU A 185 -4.14 64.19 26.84
CA GLU A 185 -4.87 64.95 27.87
C GLU A 185 -4.02 66.05 28.49
N ARG A 186 -2.77 65.74 28.86
CA ARG A 186 -1.85 66.73 29.43
C ARG A 186 -1.62 67.88 28.46
N ARG A 187 -1.47 67.58 27.17
CA ARG A 187 -1.35 68.59 26.11
C ARG A 187 -2.61 69.44 25.99
N LYS A 188 -3.79 68.81 25.97
CA LYS A 188 -5.09 69.53 25.97
C LYS A 188 -5.23 70.46 27.18
N ARG A 189 -4.98 69.97 28.40
CA ARG A 189 -5.02 70.80 29.63
C ARG A 189 -4.07 71.99 29.55
N TRP A 190 -2.87 71.80 29.01
CA TRP A 190 -1.90 72.88 28.81
C TRP A 190 -2.38 73.90 27.78
N ASP A 191 -2.93 73.43 26.65
CA ASP A 191 -3.50 74.29 25.61
C ASP A 191 -4.72 75.06 26.13
N ASP A 192 -5.59 74.44 26.93
CA ASP A 192 -6.77 75.06 27.55
C ASP A 192 -6.36 76.06 28.63
N ALA A 193 -5.38 75.74 29.48
CA ALA A 193 -4.83 76.70 30.45
C ALA A 193 -4.20 77.91 29.74
N LYS A 194 -3.48 77.67 28.65
CA LYS A 194 -2.90 78.73 27.82
C LYS A 194 -3.97 79.59 27.16
N LYS A 195 -5.07 79.00 26.68
CA LYS A 195 -6.24 79.72 26.17
C LYS A 195 -6.93 80.53 27.27
N ALA A 196 -7.16 79.94 28.44
CA ALA A 196 -7.77 80.63 29.58
C ALA A 196 -6.93 81.83 30.04
N ILE A 197 -5.59 81.68 30.14
CA ILE A 197 -4.69 82.81 30.44
C ILE A 197 -4.75 83.86 29.34
N LYS A 198 -4.76 83.47 28.06
CA LYS A 198 -4.91 84.42 26.95
C LYS A 198 -6.24 85.16 27.03
N GLU A 199 -7.34 84.47 27.29
CA GLU A 199 -8.68 85.07 27.45
C GLU A 199 -8.74 85.99 28.66
N GLN A 200 -8.18 85.58 29.80
CA GLN A 200 -8.08 86.43 30.99
C GLN A 200 -7.23 87.67 30.70
N ASN A 201 -6.09 87.54 30.02
CA ASN A 201 -5.26 88.67 29.61
C ASN A 201 -6.01 89.59 28.63
N ILE A 202 -6.80 89.05 27.70
CA ILE A 202 -7.64 89.84 26.80
C ILE A 202 -8.75 90.56 27.59
N ARG A 203 -9.42 89.88 28.53
CA ARG A 203 -10.43 90.49 29.41
C ARG A 203 -9.85 91.56 30.31
N ALA A 204 -8.70 91.31 30.93
CA ALA A 204 -7.98 92.27 31.75
C ALA A 204 -7.56 93.49 30.92
N ARG A 205 -7.02 93.27 29.70
CA ARG A 205 -6.72 94.35 28.76
C ARG A 205 -7.95 95.15 28.38
N LYS A 206 -9.10 94.51 28.11
CA LYS A 206 -10.36 95.22 27.86
C LYS A 206 -10.78 96.02 29.08
N ALA A 207 -10.84 95.42 30.27
CA ALA A 207 -11.24 96.11 31.50
C ALA A 207 -10.32 97.29 31.90
N THR A 208 -9.03 97.27 31.55
CA THR A 208 -8.11 98.39 31.80
C THR A 208 -8.03 99.38 30.64
N MET A 209 -8.25 98.94 29.39
CA MET A 209 -8.15 99.76 28.18
C MET A 209 -9.50 100.10 27.54
N ASP A 210 -10.63 99.84 28.21
CA ASP A 210 -11.94 100.25 27.73
C ASP A 210 -11.99 101.80 27.70
N GLU A 211 -12.41 102.35 26.57
CA GLU A 211 -12.35 103.79 26.30
C GLU A 211 -13.08 104.62 27.36
N LYS A 212 -14.19 104.08 27.90
CA LYS A 212 -14.93 104.67 29.02
C LYS A 212 -14.20 104.61 30.37
N THR A 213 -13.44 103.55 30.65
CA THR A 213 -12.65 103.46 31.89
C THR A 213 -11.42 104.36 31.81
N LEU A 214 -10.77 104.42 30.64
CA LEU A 214 -9.68 105.36 30.37
C LEU A 214 -10.17 106.82 30.42
N GLU A 215 -11.34 107.11 29.89
CA GLU A 215 -11.94 108.45 29.93
C GLU A 215 -12.39 108.82 31.34
N ASN A 216 -12.95 107.89 32.12
CA ASN A 216 -13.23 108.11 33.54
C ASN A 216 -11.97 108.32 34.38
N ILE A 217 -10.89 107.57 34.12
CA ILE A 217 -9.59 107.80 34.75
C ILE A 217 -9.06 109.17 34.34
N ARG A 218 -9.13 109.52 33.05
CA ARG A 218 -8.70 110.82 32.51
C ARG A 218 -9.50 111.98 33.11
N ILE A 219 -10.81 111.87 33.23
CA ILE A 219 -11.69 112.87 33.87
C ILE A 219 -11.33 113.00 35.36
N LYS A 220 -11.15 111.89 36.08
CA LYS A 220 -10.71 111.93 37.48
C LYS A 220 -9.33 112.58 37.63
N SER A 221 -8.37 112.25 36.76
CA SER A 221 -7.04 112.87 36.75
C SER A 221 -7.10 114.37 36.41
N VAL A 222 -7.97 114.79 35.47
CA VAL A 222 -8.19 116.20 35.15
C VAL A 222 -8.83 116.95 36.33
N ASP A 223 -9.78 116.35 37.02
CA ASP A 223 -10.39 116.93 38.23
C ASP A 223 -9.41 117.01 39.41
N GLU A 224 -8.51 116.03 39.56
CA GLU A 224 -7.44 116.06 40.56
C GLU A 224 -6.38 117.12 40.25
N LEU A 225 -6.05 117.32 38.97
CA LEU A 225 -5.19 118.42 38.50
C LEU A 225 -5.84 119.79 38.74
N LYS A 226 -7.14 119.94 38.47
CA LYS A 226 -7.91 121.18 38.79
C LYS A 226 -7.93 121.49 40.28
N LYS A 227 -7.83 120.46 41.14
CA LYS A 227 -7.75 120.58 42.60
C LYS A 227 -6.31 120.72 43.14
N GLY A 228 -5.31 120.88 42.26
CA GLY A 228 -3.93 121.20 42.62
C GLY A 228 -3.11 120.04 43.21
N LYS A 229 -3.55 118.78 43.05
CA LYS A 229 -2.82 117.61 43.52
C LYS A 229 -1.98 117.01 42.39
N LYS A 230 -0.74 116.59 42.69
CA LYS A 230 0.13 115.90 41.72
C LYS A 230 -0.47 114.53 41.38
N VAL A 231 -0.67 114.27 40.09
CA VAL A 231 -1.04 112.95 39.59
C VAL A 231 0.21 112.08 39.53
N THR A 232 0.22 110.97 40.26
CA THR A 232 1.23 109.91 40.11
C THR A 232 0.67 108.81 39.20
N LEU A 233 1.47 108.42 38.21
CA LEU A 233 1.22 107.27 37.32
C LEU A 233 1.20 105.94 38.11
#